data_AF-A0A327TPQ9-F1
#
_entry.id   AF-A0A327TPQ9-F1
#
_cell.length_a   1.000
_cell.length_b   1.000
_cell.length_c   1.000
_cell.angle_alpha   90.00
_cell.angle_beta   90.00
_cell.angle_gamma   90.00
#
_symmetry.space_group_name_H-M   'P 1'
#
loop_
_entity.id
_entity.type
_entity.pdbx_description
1 polymer ?
#
loop_
_entity_poly.entity_id
_entity_poly.type
_entity_poly.pdbx_seq_one_letter_code
_entity_poly.pdbx_strand_id
1 'polypeptide(L)'
;MSIRSHPGPQEPARKGPALDADRAARCTEAVRDIAEDLVLVADALINRATDDTATTIELFTLASTVADLAQEATGALVVRQRSQGEPLDQLAVIANRSVDRLRRKYHPRTTDQNLAKRVRPMHAPTLVQWAQGVPTSKNSLRLPHQRLACALTRTWKESNVPQRTVAQHMNVDPSYVSRMLSGQRDITLRNMKLIVDACDGNLELVKPLWDAANGVRPTVGPAHALRAYLRALRYAAGSPSERQILASLKQGITRTELCQALDGPGVPEWPVIQQLTVALQSLPEISRPLWSSARPFGTSTITIPAAAFG
;
A
#
# COMPACT_ATOMS: atom_id res chain seq x y z
N MET A 1 29.14 -68.89 -37.22
CA MET A 1 29.98 -67.73 -36.82
C MET A 1 29.07 -66.70 -36.18
N SER A 2 29.23 -66.48 -34.87
CA SER A 2 28.33 -65.66 -34.05
C SER A 2 28.93 -64.25 -33.90
N ILE A 3 28.25 -63.22 -34.39
CA ILE A 3 28.72 -61.83 -34.33
C ILE A 3 28.23 -61.24 -32.99
N ARG A 4 29.18 -60.99 -32.07
CA ARG A 4 28.95 -60.30 -30.81
C ARG A 4 28.59 -58.83 -31.07
N SER A 5 27.37 -58.44 -30.74
CA SER A 5 26.98 -57.03 -30.61
C SER A 5 27.55 -56.47 -29.30
N HIS A 6 28.45 -55.49 -29.39
CA HIS A 6 28.89 -54.70 -28.25
C HIS A 6 27.81 -53.67 -27.88
N PRO A 7 27.40 -53.56 -26.60
CA PRO A 7 26.61 -52.43 -26.15
C PRO A 7 27.53 -51.21 -26.04
N GLY A 8 27.19 -50.14 -26.76
CA GLY A 8 27.85 -48.84 -26.63
C GLY A 8 27.68 -48.28 -25.22
N PRO A 9 28.57 -47.35 -24.79
CA PRO A 9 28.50 -46.76 -23.47
C PRO A 9 27.15 -46.07 -23.26
N GLN A 10 26.39 -46.56 -22.27
CA GLN A 10 25.19 -45.89 -21.78
C GLN A 10 25.58 -44.48 -21.33
N GLU A 11 25.05 -43.47 -22.03
CA GLU A 11 25.09 -42.10 -21.55
C GLU A 11 24.47 -42.07 -20.14
N PRO A 12 25.14 -41.48 -19.15
CA PRO A 12 24.61 -41.43 -17.79
C PRO A 12 23.29 -40.64 -17.81
N ALA A 13 22.24 -41.28 -17.31
CA ALA A 13 20.94 -40.66 -17.07
C ALA A 13 21.15 -39.26 -16.46
N ARG A 14 20.67 -38.23 -17.16
CA ARG A 14 20.67 -36.84 -16.66
C ARG A 14 20.11 -36.86 -15.25
N LYS A 15 20.97 -36.59 -14.26
CA LYS A 15 20.60 -36.43 -12.85
C LYS A 15 19.34 -35.57 -12.79
N GLY A 16 18.23 -36.16 -12.34
CA GLY A 16 17.00 -35.42 -12.06
C GLY A 16 17.33 -34.23 -11.13
N PRO A 17 16.65 -33.09 -11.29
CA PRO A 17 16.91 -31.93 -10.42
C PRO A 17 16.76 -32.37 -8.96
N ALA A 18 17.78 -32.11 -8.15
CA ALA A 18 17.72 -32.32 -6.72
C ALA A 18 16.49 -31.59 -6.16
N LEU A 19 15.64 -32.34 -5.47
CA LEU A 19 14.51 -31.80 -4.73
C LEU A 19 15.07 -30.82 -3.68
N ASP A 20 14.79 -29.54 -3.84
CA ASP A 20 15.23 -28.47 -2.94
C ASP A 20 13.97 -27.83 -2.35
N ALA A 21 13.40 -28.54 -1.37
CA ALA A 21 12.15 -28.15 -0.72
C ALA A 21 12.25 -26.76 -0.08
N ASP A 22 13.40 -26.41 0.49
CA ASP A 22 13.64 -25.10 1.09
C ASP A 22 13.62 -23.98 0.03
N ARG A 23 14.24 -24.18 -1.14
CA ARG A 23 14.12 -23.21 -2.24
C ARG A 23 12.69 -23.11 -2.74
N ALA A 24 11.97 -24.22 -2.86
CA ALA A 24 10.56 -24.21 -3.27
C ALA A 24 9.69 -23.41 -2.28
N ALA A 25 9.93 -23.55 -0.97
CA ALA A 25 9.26 -22.77 0.07
C ALA A 25 9.58 -21.27 -0.05
N ARG A 26 10.87 -20.90 -0.16
CA ARG A 26 11.28 -19.49 -0.35
C ARG A 26 10.69 -18.87 -1.62
N CYS A 27 10.66 -19.60 -2.73
CA CYS A 27 10.03 -19.13 -3.96
C CYS A 27 8.51 -18.95 -3.81
N THR A 28 7.86 -19.82 -3.04
CA THR A 28 6.41 -19.69 -2.75
C THR A 28 6.12 -18.43 -1.95
N GLU A 29 6.91 -18.15 -0.92
CA GLU A 29 6.82 -16.90 -0.15
C GLU A 29 7.09 -15.69 -1.05
N ALA A 30 8.15 -15.74 -1.87
CA ALA A 30 8.47 -14.67 -2.81
C ALA A 30 7.35 -14.39 -3.82
N VAL A 31 6.70 -15.43 -4.37
CA VAL A 31 5.56 -15.26 -5.29
C VAL A 31 4.39 -14.56 -4.60
N ARG A 32 4.08 -14.92 -3.35
CA ARG A 32 3.03 -14.22 -2.58
C ARG A 32 3.39 -12.75 -2.38
N ASP A 33 4.63 -12.49 -1.97
CA ASP A 33 5.16 -11.14 -1.78
C ASP A 33 5.09 -10.30 -3.07
N ILE A 34 5.48 -10.87 -4.21
CA ILE A 34 5.42 -10.20 -5.52
C ILE A 34 3.96 -9.98 -5.96
N ALA A 35 3.06 -10.94 -5.73
CA ALA A 35 1.66 -10.81 -6.09
C ALA A 35 0.96 -9.66 -5.34
N GLU A 36 1.31 -9.43 -4.08
CA GLU A 36 0.78 -8.30 -3.33
C GLU A 36 1.37 -6.97 -3.80
N ASP A 37 2.66 -6.96 -4.13
CA ASP A 37 3.30 -5.77 -4.70
C ASP A 37 2.70 -5.43 -6.07
N LEU A 38 2.32 -6.46 -6.85
CA LEU A 38 1.55 -6.28 -8.10
C LEU A 38 0.20 -5.61 -7.83
N VAL A 39 -0.54 -6.06 -6.82
CA VAL A 39 -1.82 -5.45 -6.44
C VAL A 39 -1.62 -4.00 -6.00
N LEU A 40 -0.62 -3.72 -5.16
CA LEU A 40 -0.32 -2.36 -4.70
C LEU A 40 0.03 -1.43 -5.86
N VAL A 41 0.93 -1.84 -6.75
CA VAL A 41 1.34 -1.01 -7.89
C VAL A 41 0.23 -0.89 -8.93
N ALA A 42 -0.58 -1.93 -9.14
CA ALA A 42 -1.74 -1.87 -10.02
C ALA A 42 -2.82 -0.92 -9.48
N ASP A 43 -3.14 -0.98 -8.18
CA ASP A 43 -4.06 -0.05 -7.52
C ASP A 43 -3.54 1.39 -7.64
N ALA A 44 -2.24 1.61 -7.39
CA ALA A 44 -1.59 2.91 -7.56
C ALA A 44 -1.71 3.42 -9.01
N LEU A 45 -1.50 2.55 -10.00
CA LEU A 45 -1.67 2.87 -11.42
C LEU A 45 -3.11 3.24 -11.75
N ILE A 46 -4.10 2.48 -11.29
CA ILE A 46 -5.52 2.76 -11.49
C ILE A 46 -5.89 4.12 -10.88
N ASN A 47 -5.47 4.36 -9.64
CA ASN A 47 -5.75 5.61 -8.94
C ASN A 47 -5.13 6.80 -9.66
N ARG A 48 -3.88 6.67 -10.11
CA ARG A 48 -3.18 7.75 -10.81
C ARG A 48 -3.73 7.95 -12.22
N ALA A 49 -4.10 6.90 -12.94
CA ALA A 49 -4.73 7.01 -14.27
C ALA A 49 -6.11 7.66 -14.23
N THR A 50 -6.79 7.61 -13.08
CA THR A 50 -8.08 8.30 -12.84
C THR A 50 -7.89 9.77 -12.43
N ASP A 51 -6.66 10.20 -12.19
CA ASP A 51 -6.34 11.58 -11.83
C ASP A 51 -5.94 12.40 -13.08
N ASP A 52 -6.74 13.40 -13.43
CA ASP A 52 -6.49 14.32 -14.57
C ASP A 52 -5.16 15.08 -14.50
N THR A 53 -4.49 15.07 -13.35
CA THR A 53 -3.18 15.71 -13.13
C THR A 53 -1.99 14.74 -13.27
N ALA A 54 -2.24 13.49 -13.64
CA ALA A 54 -1.20 12.49 -13.80
C ALA A 54 -0.32 12.75 -15.03
N THR A 55 1.00 12.73 -14.81
CA THR A 55 1.93 12.85 -15.92
C THR A 55 2.11 11.49 -16.61
N THR A 56 2.36 11.51 -17.92
CA THR A 56 2.66 10.28 -18.69
C THR A 56 3.86 9.52 -18.11
N ILE A 57 4.85 10.24 -17.56
CA ILE A 57 6.05 9.64 -16.96
C ILE A 57 5.70 8.84 -15.70
N GLU A 58 4.84 9.36 -14.83
CA GLU A 58 4.36 8.64 -13.63
C GLU A 58 3.60 7.37 -14.01
N LEU A 59 2.67 7.47 -14.95
CA LEU A 59 1.89 6.33 -15.44
C LEU A 59 2.79 5.25 -16.07
N PHE A 60 3.76 5.66 -16.89
CA PHE A 60 4.72 4.75 -17.52
C PHE A 60 5.64 4.07 -16.50
N THR A 61 6.06 4.79 -15.45
CA THR A 61 6.87 4.24 -14.36
C THR A 61 6.12 3.16 -13.59
N LEU A 62 4.85 3.41 -13.26
CA LEU A 62 3.99 2.43 -12.60
C LEU A 62 3.73 1.21 -13.49
N ALA A 63 3.43 1.42 -14.78
CA ALA A 63 3.21 0.34 -15.74
C ALA A 63 4.46 -0.53 -15.95
N SER A 64 5.64 0.10 -16.03
CA SER A 64 6.92 -0.62 -16.12
C SER A 64 7.19 -1.44 -14.87
N THR A 65 6.89 -0.89 -13.70
CA THR A 65 7.02 -1.60 -12.41
C THR A 65 6.12 -2.84 -12.36
N VAL A 66 4.87 -2.75 -12.84
CA VAL A 66 3.97 -3.93 -12.97
C VAL A 66 4.59 -5.00 -13.87
N ALA A 67 5.15 -4.60 -15.01
CA ALA A 67 5.78 -5.54 -15.94
C ALA A 67 7.01 -6.24 -15.32
N ASP A 68 7.85 -5.49 -14.60
CA ASP A 68 9.03 -6.03 -13.91
C ASP A 68 8.63 -7.02 -12.81
N LEU A 69 7.65 -6.67 -11.98
CA LEU A 69 7.11 -7.58 -10.96
C LEU A 69 6.51 -8.85 -11.56
N ALA A 70 5.77 -8.75 -12.67
CA ALA A 70 5.24 -9.92 -13.37
C ALA A 70 6.36 -10.83 -13.88
N GLN A 71 7.46 -10.23 -14.36
CA GLN A 71 8.64 -10.97 -14.79
C GLN A 71 9.37 -11.65 -13.61
N GLU A 72 9.49 -10.98 -12.46
CA GLU A 72 10.03 -11.55 -11.23
C GLU A 72 9.20 -12.74 -10.74
N ALA A 73 7.86 -12.59 -10.71
CA ALA A 73 6.94 -13.67 -10.32
C ALA A 73 7.11 -14.89 -11.24
N THR A 74 7.20 -14.65 -12.55
CA THR A 74 7.45 -15.72 -13.54
C THR A 74 8.75 -16.45 -13.23
N GLY A 75 9.82 -15.71 -12.90
CA GLY A 75 11.11 -16.31 -12.54
C GLY A 75 11.04 -17.15 -11.28
N ALA A 76 10.37 -16.67 -10.23
CA ALA A 76 10.18 -17.39 -8.98
C ALA A 76 9.34 -18.67 -9.19
N LEU A 77 8.28 -18.63 -10.00
CA LEU A 77 7.46 -19.79 -10.34
C LEU A 77 8.25 -20.86 -11.12
N VAL A 78 9.05 -20.46 -12.11
CA VAL A 78 9.90 -21.40 -12.86
C VAL A 78 10.93 -22.08 -11.94
N VAL A 79 11.54 -21.32 -11.03
CA VAL A 79 12.51 -21.89 -10.08
C VAL A 79 11.84 -22.77 -9.04
N ARG A 80 10.66 -22.39 -8.53
CA ARG A 80 9.83 -23.22 -7.64
C ARG A 80 9.54 -24.58 -8.27
N GLN A 81 9.01 -24.61 -9.49
CA GLN A 81 8.64 -25.85 -10.18
C GLN A 81 9.85 -26.77 -10.40
N ARG A 82 11.00 -26.19 -10.77
CA ARG A 82 12.27 -26.95 -10.89
C ARG A 82 12.73 -27.53 -9.57
N SER A 83 12.61 -26.78 -8.47
CA SER A 83 12.99 -27.22 -7.13
C SER A 83 12.08 -28.31 -6.58
N GLN A 84 10.84 -28.40 -7.08
CA GLN A 84 9.90 -29.48 -6.78
C GLN A 84 10.12 -30.73 -7.64
N GLY A 85 11.03 -30.68 -8.61
CA GLY A 85 11.30 -31.79 -9.52
C GLY A 85 10.30 -31.94 -10.66
N GLU A 86 9.38 -30.98 -10.81
CA GLU A 86 8.34 -31.00 -11.83
C GLU A 86 8.86 -30.54 -13.20
N PRO A 87 8.35 -31.11 -14.32
CA PRO A 87 8.71 -30.68 -15.66
C PRO A 87 8.17 -29.27 -15.95
N LEU A 88 8.82 -28.53 -16.85
CA LEU A 88 8.47 -27.14 -17.23
C LEU A 88 7.63 -27.05 -18.50
N ASP A 89 7.19 -28.17 -19.05
CA ASP A 89 6.41 -28.28 -20.28
C ASP A 89 5.12 -27.46 -20.21
N GLN A 90 4.36 -27.56 -19.11
CA GLN A 90 3.13 -26.80 -18.93
C GLN A 90 3.40 -25.29 -18.83
N LEU A 91 4.42 -24.88 -18.07
CA LEU A 91 4.82 -23.47 -17.99
C LEU A 91 5.33 -22.92 -19.31
N ALA A 92 6.03 -23.73 -20.11
CA ALA A 92 6.52 -23.37 -21.43
C ALA A 92 5.38 -23.01 -22.40
N VAL A 93 4.30 -23.81 -22.38
CA VAL A 93 3.08 -23.55 -23.16
C VAL A 93 2.44 -22.23 -22.71
N ILE A 94 2.21 -22.05 -21.41
CA ILE A 94 1.56 -20.85 -20.86
C ILE A 94 2.39 -19.59 -21.14
N ALA A 95 3.71 -19.66 -20.97
CA ALA A 95 4.62 -18.53 -21.19
C ALA A 95 4.93 -18.28 -22.68
N ASN A 96 4.37 -19.09 -23.60
CA ASN A 96 4.66 -19.08 -25.02
C ASN A 96 6.18 -19.10 -25.34
N ARG A 97 6.92 -19.99 -24.66
CA ARG A 97 8.39 -20.09 -24.75
C ARG A 97 8.83 -21.54 -24.65
N SER A 98 9.88 -21.93 -25.38
CA SER A 98 10.50 -23.24 -25.21
C SER A 98 11.02 -23.46 -23.78
N VAL A 99 11.01 -24.71 -23.30
CA VAL A 99 11.58 -25.11 -22.00
C VAL A 99 13.04 -24.66 -21.83
N ASP A 100 13.86 -24.77 -22.87
CA ASP A 100 15.27 -24.36 -22.81
C ASP A 100 15.44 -22.84 -22.63
N ARG A 101 14.58 -22.05 -23.28
CA ARG A 101 14.54 -20.60 -23.09
C ARG A 101 14.11 -20.21 -21.68
N LEU A 102 13.17 -20.94 -21.07
CA LEU A 102 12.81 -20.73 -19.66
C LEU A 102 13.96 -21.08 -18.71
N ARG A 103 14.63 -22.23 -18.93
CA ARG A 103 15.78 -22.65 -18.13
C ARG A 103 16.95 -21.67 -18.20
N ARG A 104 17.21 -21.14 -19.41
CA ARG A 104 18.28 -20.17 -19.66
C ARG A 104 17.96 -18.80 -19.07
N LYS A 105 16.72 -18.33 -19.22
CA LYS A 105 16.30 -17.01 -18.70
C LYS A 105 16.18 -16.99 -17.17
N TYR A 106 15.67 -18.07 -16.57
CA TYR A 106 15.40 -18.15 -15.13
C TYR A 106 16.29 -19.21 -14.47
N HIS A 107 17.56 -18.84 -14.31
CA HIS A 107 18.55 -19.70 -13.66
C HIS A 107 18.42 -19.61 -12.12
N PRO A 108 18.40 -20.74 -11.37
CA PRO A 108 18.09 -20.72 -9.94
C PRO A 108 18.97 -19.79 -9.11
N ARG A 109 20.30 -19.80 -9.35
CA ARG A 109 21.23 -18.91 -8.63
C ARG A 109 20.96 -17.42 -8.88
N THR A 110 20.63 -17.07 -10.12
CA THR A 110 20.38 -15.67 -10.50
C THR A 110 19.04 -15.20 -9.94
N THR A 111 18.02 -16.06 -10.00
CA THR A 111 16.72 -15.79 -9.39
C THR A 111 16.84 -15.66 -7.88
N ASP A 112 17.54 -16.56 -7.19
CA ASP A 112 17.76 -16.48 -5.74
C ASP A 112 18.47 -15.18 -5.35
N GLN A 113 19.49 -14.77 -6.11
CA GLN A 113 20.19 -13.49 -5.90
C GLN A 113 19.28 -12.28 -6.12
N ASN A 114 18.46 -12.31 -7.18
CA ASN A 114 17.52 -11.23 -7.47
C ASN A 114 16.45 -11.14 -6.39
N LEU A 115 15.92 -12.27 -5.92
CA LEU A 115 14.95 -12.33 -4.81
C LEU A 115 15.57 -11.83 -3.50
N ALA A 116 16.84 -12.15 -3.23
CA ALA A 116 17.54 -11.68 -2.03
C ALA A 116 17.85 -10.18 -2.08
N LYS A 117 18.12 -9.63 -3.27
CA LYS A 117 18.37 -8.19 -3.49
C LYS A 117 17.10 -7.39 -3.71
N ARG A 118 15.95 -8.06 -3.78
CA ARG A 118 14.67 -7.45 -4.11
C ARG A 118 14.34 -6.37 -3.10
N VAL A 119 14.21 -5.15 -3.59
CA VAL A 119 13.60 -4.05 -2.83
C VAL A 119 12.13 -4.07 -3.21
N ARG A 120 11.26 -4.25 -2.20
CA ARG A 120 9.82 -4.10 -2.42
C ARG A 120 9.60 -2.71 -3.02
N PRO A 121 8.78 -2.57 -4.08
CA PRO A 121 8.31 -1.26 -4.47
C PRO A 121 7.51 -0.75 -3.28
N MET A 122 8.17 0.03 -2.41
CA MET A 122 7.44 0.92 -1.54
C MET A 122 6.56 1.74 -2.46
N HIS A 123 5.35 2.06 -2.02
CA HIS A 123 4.82 3.33 -2.41
C HIS A 123 5.92 4.34 -2.12
N ALA A 124 6.65 4.80 -3.14
CA ALA A 124 7.12 6.15 -3.10
C ALA A 124 5.83 6.89 -2.82
N PRO A 125 5.66 7.52 -1.63
CA PRO A 125 4.52 8.39 -1.45
C PRO A 125 4.54 9.26 -2.71
N THR A 126 3.38 9.39 -3.35
CA THR A 126 3.16 10.42 -4.36
C THR A 126 3.38 11.75 -3.66
N LEU A 127 4.65 12.05 -3.38
CA LEU A 127 5.23 13.34 -3.24
C LEU A 127 4.95 13.91 -4.61
N VAL A 128 3.83 14.62 -4.72
CA VAL A 128 3.74 15.76 -5.61
C VAL A 128 4.93 16.64 -5.27
N GLN A 129 6.15 16.31 -5.75
CA GLN A 129 7.39 17.02 -5.46
C GLN A 129 7.32 17.85 -4.17
N TRP A 130 7.03 17.24 -3.00
CA TRP A 130 6.88 18.05 -1.79
C TRP A 130 8.30 18.42 -1.39
N ALA A 131 8.69 19.63 -1.79
CA ALA A 131 9.93 20.34 -1.53
C ALA A 131 11.07 19.50 -0.95
N GLN A 132 12.02 19.13 -1.82
CA GLN A 132 13.47 19.04 -1.52
C GLN A 132 13.79 18.85 -0.02
N GLY A 133 13.53 17.66 0.51
CA GLY A 133 13.81 17.35 1.90
C GLY A 133 13.65 15.87 2.16
N VAL A 134 14.76 15.16 2.32
CA VAL A 134 14.77 13.77 2.80
C VAL A 134 13.93 13.71 4.09
N PRO A 135 13.02 12.72 4.26
CA PRO A 135 12.30 12.55 5.51
C PRO A 135 13.31 12.43 6.66
N THR A 136 13.41 13.46 7.49
CA THR A 136 14.18 13.34 8.73
C THR A 136 13.51 12.26 9.61
N SER A 137 14.29 11.51 10.40
CA SER A 137 13.77 10.44 11.26
C SER A 137 12.63 10.91 12.20
N LYS A 138 12.53 12.21 12.46
CA LYS A 138 11.48 12.84 13.26
C LYS A 138 10.10 12.89 12.58
N ASN A 139 10.03 12.79 11.25
CA ASN A 139 8.77 12.89 10.49
C ASN A 139 8.21 11.54 10.03
N SER A 140 8.94 10.43 10.23
CA SER A 140 8.52 9.10 9.76
C SER A 140 7.15 8.70 10.34
N LEU A 141 6.94 8.90 11.65
CA LEU A 141 5.69 8.58 12.35
C LEU A 141 4.48 9.40 11.90
N ARG A 142 4.71 10.51 11.17
CA ARG A 142 3.65 11.38 10.65
C ARG A 142 3.21 11.00 9.24
N LEU A 143 3.94 10.07 8.60
CA LEU A 143 3.61 9.62 7.25
C LEU A 143 2.26 8.90 7.23
N PRO A 144 1.46 9.05 6.15
CA PRO A 144 0.14 8.44 6.05
C PRO A 144 0.10 6.94 6.36
N HIS A 145 1.06 6.16 5.86
CA HIS A 145 1.14 4.72 6.12
C HIS A 145 1.40 4.40 7.60
N GLN A 146 2.20 5.21 8.30
CA GLN A 146 2.40 5.07 9.74
C GLN A 146 1.13 5.43 10.52
N ARG A 147 0.39 6.47 10.10
CA ARG A 147 -0.90 6.81 10.71
C ARG A 147 -1.93 5.69 10.54
N LEU A 148 -1.96 5.06 9.36
CA LEU A 148 -2.76 3.86 9.12
C LEU A 148 -2.35 2.70 10.04
N ALA A 149 -1.04 2.43 10.17
CA ALA A 149 -0.52 1.39 11.06
C ALA A 149 -0.90 1.65 12.54
N CYS A 150 -0.84 2.90 13.00
CA CYS A 150 -1.31 3.30 14.33
C CYS A 150 -2.81 3.02 14.52
N ALA A 151 -3.65 3.38 13.53
CA ALA A 151 -5.09 3.12 13.60
C ALA A 151 -5.39 1.62 13.67
N LEU A 152 -4.76 0.80 12.81
CA LEU A 152 -4.96 -0.65 12.80
C LEU A 152 -4.45 -1.31 14.08
N THR A 153 -3.30 -0.87 14.59
CA THR A 153 -2.80 -1.34 15.89
C THR A 153 -3.78 -1.03 17.00
N ARG A 154 -4.42 0.15 16.96
CA ARG A 154 -5.44 0.53 17.94
C ARG A 154 -6.68 -0.35 17.81
N THR A 155 -7.21 -0.53 16.60
CA THR A 155 -8.35 -1.42 16.33
C THR A 155 -8.09 -2.83 16.85
N TRP A 156 -6.92 -3.37 16.55
CA TRP A 156 -6.49 -4.67 17.06
C TRP A 156 -6.43 -4.72 18.60
N LYS A 157 -5.80 -3.73 19.24
CA LYS A 157 -5.70 -3.68 20.72
C LYS A 157 -7.06 -3.52 21.40
N GLU A 158 -7.97 -2.74 20.83
CA GLU A 158 -9.33 -2.53 21.37
C GLU A 158 -10.18 -3.81 21.27
N SER A 159 -9.95 -4.64 20.25
CA SER A 159 -10.69 -5.90 20.06
C SER A 159 -10.33 -7.02 21.06
N ASN A 160 -9.18 -6.92 21.74
CA ASN A 160 -8.59 -7.99 22.56
C ASN A 160 -8.38 -9.33 21.82
N VAL A 161 -8.48 -9.37 20.49
CA VAL A 161 -8.23 -10.57 19.69
C VAL A 161 -6.73 -10.85 19.63
N PRO A 162 -6.26 -12.09 19.85
CA PRO A 162 -4.84 -12.41 19.67
C PRO A 162 -4.39 -12.19 18.23
N GLN A 163 -3.20 -11.62 18.01
CA GLN A 163 -2.65 -11.40 16.66
C GLN A 163 -2.59 -12.68 15.82
N ARG A 164 -2.38 -13.84 16.45
CA ARG A 164 -2.40 -15.15 15.77
C ARG A 164 -3.76 -15.47 15.17
N THR A 165 -4.85 -15.08 15.81
CA THR A 165 -6.22 -15.27 15.29
C THR A 165 -6.46 -14.38 14.07
N VAL A 166 -5.98 -13.13 14.09
CA VAL A 166 -6.00 -12.25 12.92
C VAL A 166 -5.21 -12.87 11.76
N ALA A 167 -4.01 -13.39 12.03
CA ALA A 167 -3.18 -14.06 11.03
C ALA A 167 -3.85 -15.30 10.42
N GLN A 168 -4.51 -16.12 11.26
CA GLN A 168 -5.30 -17.28 10.82
C GLN A 168 -6.48 -16.86 9.94
N HIS A 169 -7.22 -15.83 10.34
CA HIS A 169 -8.34 -15.29 9.56
C HIS A 169 -7.89 -14.77 8.18
N MET A 170 -6.71 -14.16 8.12
CA MET A 170 -6.08 -13.69 6.88
C MET A 170 -5.38 -14.80 6.07
N ASN A 171 -5.20 -16.00 6.64
CA ASN A 171 -4.40 -17.09 6.08
C ASN A 171 -2.93 -16.69 5.78
N VAL A 172 -2.30 -15.97 6.72
CA VAL A 172 -0.90 -15.50 6.64
C VAL A 172 -0.12 -15.82 7.92
N ASP A 173 1.20 -15.67 7.88
CA ASP A 173 2.05 -15.85 9.06
C ASP A 173 1.85 -14.71 10.10
N PRO A 174 1.89 -14.96 11.42
CA PRO A 174 1.79 -13.90 12.43
C PRO A 174 2.82 -12.77 12.28
N SER A 175 4.04 -13.07 11.82
CA SER A 175 5.08 -12.08 11.51
C SER A 175 4.62 -11.11 10.42
N TYR A 176 3.89 -11.61 9.42
CA TYR A 176 3.33 -10.81 8.34
C TYR A 176 2.34 -9.77 8.87
N VAL A 177 1.44 -10.17 9.77
CA VAL A 177 0.51 -9.25 10.46
C VAL A 177 1.28 -8.24 11.31
N SER A 178 2.33 -8.68 12.02
CA SER A 178 3.17 -7.80 12.84
C SER A 178 3.77 -6.65 12.02
N ARG A 179 4.27 -6.97 10.82
CA ARG A 179 4.89 -6.00 9.92
C ARG A 179 3.88 -5.00 9.36
N MET A 180 2.64 -5.42 9.08
CA MET A 180 1.56 -4.50 8.71
C MET A 180 1.19 -3.56 9.87
N LEU A 181 0.97 -4.10 11.07
CA LEU A 181 0.57 -3.31 12.24
C LEU A 181 1.67 -2.33 12.69
N SER A 182 2.94 -2.67 12.49
CA SER A 182 4.07 -1.79 12.76
C SER A 182 4.39 -0.79 11.64
N GLY A 183 3.67 -0.83 10.52
CA GLY A 183 3.95 0.03 9.36
C GLY A 183 5.26 -0.31 8.64
N GLN A 184 5.84 -1.48 8.90
CA GLN A 184 6.99 -2.02 8.17
C GLN A 184 6.59 -2.66 6.83
N ARG A 185 5.29 -2.86 6.61
CA ARG A 185 4.70 -3.38 5.39
C ARG A 185 3.49 -2.54 4.99
N ASP A 186 3.43 -2.18 3.72
CA ASP A 186 2.26 -1.54 3.12
C ASP A 186 1.06 -2.49 3.16
N ILE A 187 -0.13 -1.91 3.24
CA ILE A 187 -1.36 -2.65 3.49
C ILE A 187 -2.29 -2.44 2.30
N THR A 188 -2.61 -3.53 1.60
CA THR A 188 -3.62 -3.51 0.53
C THR A 188 -5.00 -3.22 1.11
N LEU A 189 -5.93 -2.70 0.29
CA LEU A 189 -7.32 -2.47 0.71
C LEU A 189 -7.95 -3.74 1.29
N ARG A 190 -7.69 -4.88 0.65
CA ARG A 190 -8.17 -6.19 1.10
C ARG A 190 -7.65 -6.55 2.48
N ASN A 191 -6.34 -6.44 2.71
CA ASN A 191 -5.73 -6.80 3.99
C ASN A 191 -6.22 -5.88 5.11
N MET A 192 -6.36 -4.58 4.83
CA MET A 192 -6.93 -3.63 5.78
C MET A 192 -8.37 -4.02 6.17
N LYS A 193 -9.23 -4.34 5.20
CA LYS A 193 -10.61 -4.80 5.47
C LYS A 193 -10.63 -6.08 6.31
N LEU A 194 -9.79 -7.07 6.00
CA LEU A 194 -9.71 -8.32 6.76
C LEU A 194 -9.26 -8.11 8.20
N ILE A 195 -8.30 -7.21 8.45
CA ILE A 195 -7.85 -6.87 9.81
C ILE A 195 -8.98 -6.20 10.59
N VAL A 196 -9.66 -5.23 9.97
CA VAL A 196 -10.77 -4.51 10.60
C VAL A 196 -11.92 -5.47 10.92
N ASP A 197 -12.30 -6.33 9.98
CA ASP A 197 -13.35 -7.35 10.16
C ASP A 197 -13.01 -8.34 11.28
N ALA A 198 -11.79 -8.89 11.28
CA ALA A 198 -11.32 -9.81 12.32
C ALA A 198 -11.29 -9.19 13.74
N CYS A 199 -11.30 -7.85 13.83
CA CYS A 199 -11.26 -7.10 15.08
C CYS A 199 -12.60 -6.43 15.41
N ASP A 200 -13.67 -6.67 14.64
CA ASP A 200 -14.96 -5.94 14.73
C ASP A 200 -14.78 -4.41 14.77
N GLY A 201 -13.84 -3.92 13.95
CA GLY A 201 -13.40 -2.54 13.93
C GLY A 201 -14.29 -1.64 13.06
N ASN A 202 -14.22 -0.33 13.33
CA ASN A 202 -14.92 0.65 12.51
C ASN A 202 -14.09 1.05 11.26
N LEU A 203 -14.53 0.58 10.09
CA LEU A 203 -13.89 0.89 8.81
C LEU A 203 -13.82 2.40 8.50
N GLU A 204 -14.82 3.19 8.94
CA GLU A 204 -14.87 4.65 8.72
C GLU A 204 -13.71 5.40 9.42
N LEU A 205 -13.11 4.79 10.44
CA LEU A 205 -11.96 5.37 11.16
C LEU A 205 -10.60 4.94 10.59
N VAL A 206 -10.59 4.03 9.63
CA VAL A 206 -9.35 3.46 9.04
C VAL A 206 -9.24 3.79 7.56
N LYS A 207 -10.35 3.67 6.82
CA LYS A 207 -10.40 3.88 5.36
C LYS A 207 -9.88 5.25 4.92
N PRO A 208 -10.19 6.38 5.60
CA PRO A 208 -9.64 7.69 5.19
C PRO A 208 -8.11 7.77 5.29
N LEU A 209 -7.49 7.03 6.22
CA LEU A 209 -6.03 6.98 6.34
C LEU A 209 -5.41 6.10 5.26
N TRP A 210 -6.09 5.01 4.90
CA TRP A 210 -5.68 4.18 3.78
C TRP A 210 -5.77 4.95 2.46
N ASP A 211 -6.84 5.72 2.25
CA ASP A 211 -7.00 6.57 1.07
C ASP A 211 -5.87 7.60 0.96
N ALA A 212 -5.57 8.29 2.07
CA ALA A 212 -4.46 9.22 2.14
C ALA A 212 -3.09 8.55 1.89
N ALA A 213 -2.89 7.31 2.34
CA ALA A 213 -1.65 6.58 2.13
C ALA A 213 -1.46 6.10 0.68
N ASN A 214 -2.56 5.83 -0.03
CA ASN A 214 -2.54 5.31 -1.40
C ASN A 214 -2.87 6.38 -2.46
N GLY A 215 -3.02 7.65 -2.06
CA GLY A 215 -3.38 8.75 -2.96
C GLY A 215 -4.76 8.61 -3.60
N VAL A 216 -5.67 7.88 -2.95
CA VAL A 216 -7.02 7.63 -3.45
C VAL A 216 -7.88 8.87 -3.19
N ARG A 217 -8.58 9.35 -4.21
CA ARG A 217 -9.53 10.45 -4.05
C ARG A 217 -10.79 9.97 -3.33
N PRO A 218 -11.27 10.72 -2.32
CA PRO A 218 -12.54 10.38 -1.66
C PRO A 218 -13.71 10.42 -2.65
N THR A 219 -14.59 9.42 -2.58
CA THR A 219 -15.82 9.34 -3.39
C THR A 219 -16.99 10.14 -2.78
N VAL A 220 -16.87 10.50 -1.51
CA VAL A 220 -17.84 11.24 -0.71
C VAL A 220 -17.65 12.75 -0.86
N GLY A 221 -18.66 13.53 -0.46
CA GLY A 221 -18.60 14.99 -0.50
C GLY A 221 -17.32 15.55 0.15
N PRO A 222 -16.64 16.54 -0.45
CA PRO A 222 -15.32 17.00 0.01
C PRO A 222 -15.24 17.41 1.49
N ALA A 223 -16.25 18.10 2.02
CA ALA A 223 -16.32 18.46 3.44
C ALA A 223 -16.54 17.25 4.37
N HIS A 224 -17.19 16.18 3.89
CA HIS A 224 -17.29 14.92 4.62
C HIS A 224 -15.95 14.19 4.62
N ALA A 225 -15.25 14.15 3.47
CA ALA A 225 -13.94 13.53 3.36
C ALA A 225 -12.90 14.15 4.30
N LEU A 226 -12.83 15.49 4.37
CA LEU A 226 -11.93 16.19 5.30
C LEU A 226 -12.25 15.81 6.76
N ARG A 227 -13.54 15.83 7.15
CA ARG A 227 -13.96 15.47 8.51
C ARG A 227 -13.64 14.01 8.84
N ALA A 228 -13.92 13.09 7.93
CA ALA A 228 -13.60 11.67 8.08
C ALA A 228 -12.09 11.47 8.27
N TYR A 229 -11.27 12.18 7.49
CA TYR A 229 -9.82 12.15 7.64
C TYR A 229 -9.34 12.67 9.01
N LEU A 230 -9.89 13.81 9.48
CA LEU A 230 -9.53 14.35 10.81
C LEU A 230 -9.98 13.45 11.96
N ARG A 231 -11.16 12.83 11.86
CA ARG A 231 -11.64 11.82 12.82
C ARG A 231 -10.75 10.59 12.84
N ALA A 232 -10.36 10.08 11.68
CA ALA A 232 -9.45 8.96 11.56
C ALA A 232 -8.05 9.29 12.14
N LEU A 233 -7.55 10.50 11.91
CA LEU A 233 -6.31 10.98 12.54
C LEU A 233 -6.40 11.05 14.07
N ARG A 234 -7.54 11.53 14.59
CA ARG A 234 -7.80 11.55 16.04
C ARG A 234 -7.81 10.14 16.61
N TYR A 235 -8.46 9.20 15.94
CA TYR A 235 -8.45 7.79 16.31
C TYR A 235 -7.02 7.21 16.34
N ALA A 236 -6.25 7.40 15.26
CA ALA A 236 -4.85 6.99 15.17
C ALA A 236 -3.94 7.66 16.21
N ALA A 237 -4.29 8.86 16.70
CA ALA A 237 -3.56 9.58 17.75
C ALA A 237 -3.91 9.11 19.17
N GLY A 238 -4.75 8.08 19.31
CA GLY A 238 -5.14 7.55 20.61
C GLY A 238 -6.51 8.04 21.11
N SER A 239 -7.32 8.66 20.25
CA SER A 239 -8.60 9.28 20.59
C SER A 239 -8.51 10.31 21.72
N PRO A 240 -7.59 11.29 21.66
CA PRO A 240 -7.47 12.31 22.70
C PRO A 240 -8.79 13.07 22.89
N SER A 241 -9.06 13.50 24.13
CA SER A 241 -10.20 14.35 24.46
C SER A 241 -10.03 15.75 23.87
N GLU A 242 -11.13 16.48 23.67
CA GLU A 242 -11.10 17.88 23.20
C GLU A 242 -10.13 18.74 24.02
N ARG A 243 -10.16 18.57 25.35
CA ARG A 243 -9.26 19.29 26.26
C ARG A 243 -7.79 18.98 26.01
N GLN A 244 -7.45 17.71 25.76
CA GLN A 244 -6.07 17.30 25.44
C GLN A 244 -5.61 17.89 24.10
N ILE A 245 -6.48 17.89 23.09
CA ILE A 245 -6.18 18.50 21.79
C ILE A 245 -5.94 19.99 21.98
N LEU A 246 -6.87 20.72 22.61
CA LEU A 246 -6.74 22.17 22.83
C LEU A 246 -5.49 22.54 23.63
N ALA A 247 -5.11 21.74 24.63
CA ALA A 247 -3.88 21.96 25.41
C ALA A 247 -2.59 21.74 24.61
N SER A 248 -2.63 20.92 23.54
CA SER A 248 -1.48 20.67 22.67
C SER A 248 -1.27 21.72 21.58
N LEU A 249 -2.25 22.61 21.39
CA LEU A 249 -2.24 23.64 20.35
C LEU A 249 -1.58 24.91 20.86
N LYS A 250 -0.77 25.55 20.01
CA LYS A 250 0.13 26.61 20.46
C LYS A 250 -0.56 27.92 20.80
N GLN A 251 -1.66 28.33 20.14
CA GLN A 251 -2.66 29.33 20.55
C GLN A 251 -3.81 29.43 19.51
N GLY A 252 -5.00 29.89 19.92
CA GLY A 252 -5.99 30.53 19.05
C GLY A 252 -7.16 29.67 18.54
N ILE A 253 -7.13 28.34 18.70
CA ILE A 253 -8.24 27.48 18.29
C ILE A 253 -9.25 27.37 19.42
N THR A 254 -10.49 27.74 19.13
CA THR A 254 -11.64 27.63 20.02
C THR A 254 -12.21 26.21 20.02
N ARG A 255 -12.96 25.87 21.07
CA ARG A 255 -13.72 24.62 21.12
C ARG A 255 -14.70 24.53 19.95
N THR A 256 -15.32 25.64 19.57
CA THR A 256 -16.26 25.72 18.45
C THR A 256 -15.60 25.34 17.14
N GLU A 257 -14.40 25.85 16.85
CA GLU A 257 -13.65 25.50 15.64
C GLU A 257 -13.22 24.02 15.62
N LEU A 258 -12.87 23.46 16.79
CA LEU A 258 -12.56 22.04 16.91
C LEU A 258 -13.80 21.16 16.62
N CYS A 259 -14.94 21.47 17.23
CA CYS A 259 -16.21 20.77 16.95
C CYS A 259 -16.61 20.94 15.49
N GLN A 260 -16.43 22.13 14.91
CA GLN A 260 -16.69 22.37 13.50
C GLN A 260 -15.80 21.51 12.60
N ALA A 261 -14.50 21.39 12.92
CA ALA A 261 -13.55 20.59 12.16
C ALA A 261 -13.84 19.09 12.21
N LEU A 262 -14.31 18.57 13.35
CA LEU A 262 -14.53 17.13 13.55
C LEU A 262 -15.95 16.71 13.19
N ASP A 263 -16.95 17.51 13.53
CA ASP A 263 -18.36 17.13 13.47
C ASP A 263 -19.15 17.95 12.46
N GLY A 264 -18.76 19.21 12.24
CA GLY A 264 -19.47 20.19 11.44
C GLY A 264 -20.55 20.92 12.27
N PRO A 265 -21.38 21.77 11.63
CA PRO A 265 -21.42 22.06 10.20
C PRO A 265 -20.33 23.04 9.72
N GLY A 266 -19.92 22.91 8.47
CA GLY A 266 -18.95 23.80 7.83
C GLY A 266 -17.50 23.30 7.87
N VAL A 267 -16.58 24.12 7.36
CA VAL A 267 -15.15 23.81 7.24
C VAL A 267 -14.37 25.03 7.75
N PRO A 268 -13.58 24.87 8.84
CA PRO A 268 -12.75 25.96 9.36
C PRO A 268 -11.73 26.49 8.36
N GLU A 269 -11.18 27.67 8.66
CA GLU A 269 -10.08 28.24 7.88
C GLU A 269 -8.83 27.35 7.92
N TRP A 270 -8.00 27.47 6.88
CA TRP A 270 -6.80 26.64 6.75
C TRP A 270 -5.87 26.64 7.98
N PRO A 271 -5.57 27.78 8.63
CA PRO A 271 -4.68 27.79 9.79
C PRO A 271 -5.18 26.88 10.92
N VAL A 272 -6.49 26.74 11.08
CA VAL A 272 -7.10 25.83 12.07
C VAL A 272 -6.84 24.38 11.67
N ILE A 273 -7.12 24.02 10.41
CA ILE A 273 -6.90 22.65 9.90
C ILE A 273 -5.43 22.26 9.95
N GLN A 274 -4.53 23.18 9.59
CA GLN A 274 -3.08 22.95 9.64
C GLN A 274 -2.62 22.63 11.07
N GLN A 275 -3.01 23.44 12.05
CA GLN A 275 -2.64 23.21 13.44
C GLN A 275 -3.24 21.90 13.99
N LEU A 276 -4.51 21.60 13.68
CA LEU A 276 -5.15 20.33 14.05
C LEU A 276 -4.44 19.12 13.44
N THR A 277 -4.07 19.20 12.16
CA THR A 277 -3.35 18.13 11.46
C THR A 277 -2.02 17.82 12.15
N VAL A 278 -1.26 18.86 12.53
CA VAL A 278 0.00 18.71 13.26
C VAL A 278 -0.21 18.13 14.66
N ALA A 279 -1.22 18.62 15.39
CA ALA A 279 -1.54 18.12 16.74
C ALA A 279 -1.92 16.63 16.71
N LEU A 280 -2.61 16.18 15.67
CA LEU A 280 -2.98 14.79 15.43
C LEU A 280 -1.87 13.95 14.75
N GLN A 281 -0.63 14.45 14.78
CA GLN A 281 0.57 13.78 14.28
C GLN A 281 0.54 13.47 12.78
N SER A 282 -0.08 14.32 11.96
CA SER A 282 -0.04 14.20 10.51
C SER A 282 0.71 15.35 9.86
N LEU A 283 0.89 15.25 8.55
CA LEU A 283 1.53 16.22 7.68
C LEU A 283 0.47 17.14 7.06
N PRO A 284 0.54 18.48 7.25
CA PRO A 284 -0.40 19.43 6.63
C PRO A 284 -0.54 19.30 5.11
N GLU A 285 0.51 18.84 4.44
CA GLU A 285 0.56 18.65 2.99
C GLU A 285 -0.51 17.64 2.53
N ILE A 286 -0.89 16.69 3.39
CA ILE A 286 -1.94 15.69 3.13
C ILE A 286 -3.34 16.28 3.30
N SER A 287 -3.54 17.13 4.31
CA SER A 287 -4.87 17.71 4.59
C SER A 287 -5.18 18.93 3.73
N ARG A 288 -4.17 19.61 3.17
CA ARG A 288 -4.33 20.77 2.30
C ARG A 288 -5.24 20.51 1.08
N PRO A 289 -5.03 19.47 0.24
CA PRO A 289 -5.91 19.21 -0.90
C PRO A 289 -7.34 18.87 -0.49
N LEU A 290 -7.51 18.14 0.63
CA LEU A 290 -8.83 17.83 1.19
C LEU A 290 -9.55 19.11 1.65
N TRP A 291 -8.84 20.02 2.33
CA TRP A 291 -9.37 21.32 2.76
C TRP A 291 -9.76 22.21 1.58
N SER A 292 -8.88 22.35 0.58
CA SER A 292 -9.15 23.18 -0.60
C SER A 292 -10.40 22.70 -1.35
N SER A 293 -10.57 21.38 -1.48
CA SER A 293 -11.75 20.78 -2.13
C SER A 293 -13.03 20.93 -1.30
N ALA A 294 -12.89 21.02 0.03
CA ALA A 294 -13.99 21.12 0.98
C ALA A 294 -14.59 22.53 1.10
N ARG A 295 -13.86 23.57 0.65
CA ARG A 295 -14.43 24.90 0.58
C ARG A 295 -15.37 24.99 -0.62
N PRO A 296 -16.59 25.53 -0.45
CA PRO A 296 -17.32 26.00 -1.61
C PRO A 296 -16.42 27.03 -2.31
N PHE A 297 -16.15 26.83 -3.60
CA PHE A 297 -15.67 27.93 -4.45
C PHE A 297 -16.60 29.08 -4.13
N GLY A 298 -16.04 30.19 -3.63
CA GLY A 298 -16.83 31.32 -3.24
C GLY A 298 -17.85 31.55 -4.34
N THR A 299 -19.13 31.48 -4.00
CA THR A 299 -20.12 32.22 -4.74
C THR A 299 -19.61 33.64 -4.67
N SER A 300 -18.84 34.05 -5.68
CA SER A 300 -18.91 35.40 -6.18
C SER A 300 -20.39 35.58 -6.47
N THR A 301 -21.13 36.03 -5.46
CA THR A 301 -22.29 36.87 -5.68
C THR A 301 -21.76 37.93 -6.62
N ILE A 302 -22.00 37.72 -7.91
CA ILE A 302 -22.01 38.78 -8.89
C ILE A 302 -23.16 39.65 -8.38
N THR A 303 -22.83 40.56 -7.46
CA THR A 303 -23.66 41.69 -7.15
C THR A 303 -23.66 42.48 -8.43
N ILE A 304 -24.58 42.17 -9.34
CA ILE A 304 -24.91 43.04 -10.45
C ILE A 304 -25.36 44.33 -9.77
N PRO A 305 -24.59 45.43 -9.87
CA PRO A 305 -25.02 46.67 -9.26
C PRO A 305 -26.34 47.07 -9.93
N ALA A 306 -27.34 47.41 -9.12
CA ALA A 306 -28.67 47.83 -9.57
C ALA A 306 -28.66 49.09 -10.48
N ALA A 307 -27.49 49.66 -10.77
CA ALA A 307 -27.28 50.74 -11.72
C ALA A 307 -27.27 50.29 -13.21
N ALA A 308 -27.39 48.99 -13.51
CA ALA A 308 -27.41 48.49 -14.89
C ALA A 308 -28.81 48.49 -15.56
N PHE A 309 -29.84 49.02 -14.89
CA PHE A 309 -31.20 49.18 -15.43
C PHE A 309 -31.66 50.65 -15.47
N GLY A 310 -30.72 51.57 -15.77
CA GLY A 310 -31.01 52.98 -16.06
C GLY A 310 -31.13 53.22 -17.56
#